data_AF-A0A7S1HLQ6-F1
#
_entry.id   AF-A0A7S1HLQ6-F1
#
_cell.length_a   1.000
_cell.length_b   1.000
_cell.length_c   1.000
_cell.angle_alpha   90.00
_cell.angle_beta   90.00
_cell.angle_gamma   90.00
#
_symmetry.space_group_name_H-M   'P 1'
#
loop_
_entity.id
_entity.type
_entity.pdbx_description
1 polymer ?
#
loop_
_entity_poly.entity_id
_entity_poly.type
_entity_poly.pdbx_seq_one_letter_code
_entity_poly.pdbx_strand_id
1 'polypeptide(L)'
;RNNSIRLLPAWIGELTSIQELHLVANPLRMLPPELGQLRSLSVLEFDASIQSPKQEVTSRGTAYVMEYLRKVLEGKFSGNVFLNEIGLEAFPDEVGVLEG
;
A
#
# COMPACT_ATOMS: atom_id res chain seq x y z
N ARG A 1 -20.88 -8.90 7.21
CA ARG A 1 -20.84 -8.55 5.77
C ARG A 1 -19.45 -8.93 5.28
N ASN A 2 -19.30 -10.03 4.54
CA ASN A 2 -18.01 -10.44 3.95
C ASN A 2 -17.93 -9.86 2.55
N ASN A 3 -16.91 -9.05 2.28
CA ASN A 3 -16.56 -8.71 0.91
C ASN A 3 -15.44 -9.66 0.49
N SER A 4 -15.60 -10.32 -0.67
CA SER A 4 -14.63 -11.30 -1.17
C SER A 4 -13.52 -10.65 -2.00
N ILE A 5 -13.18 -9.39 -1.68
CA ILE A 5 -12.19 -8.63 -2.44
C ILE A 5 -10.81 -9.22 -2.11
N ARG A 6 -10.22 -9.93 -3.06
CA ARG A 6 -8.89 -10.54 -2.93
C ARG A 6 -7.78 -9.60 -3.38
N LEU A 7 -8.12 -8.69 -4.28
CA LEU A 7 -7.22 -7.70 -4.87
C LEU A 7 -7.98 -6.39 -5.00
N LEU A 8 -7.32 -5.29 -4.62
CA LEU A 8 -7.82 -3.96 -4.89
C LEU A 8 -7.39 -3.55 -6.30
N PRO A 9 -8.31 -3.04 -7.13
CA PRO A 9 -7.97 -2.64 -8.48
C PRO A 9 -7.20 -1.32 -8.50
N ALA A 10 -6.34 -1.13 -9.52
CA ALA A 10 -5.48 0.05 -9.65
C ALA A 10 -6.25 1.39 -9.66
N TRP A 11 -7.48 1.41 -10.19
CA TRP A 11 -8.33 2.61 -10.23
C TRP A 11 -8.75 3.12 -8.84
N ILE A 12 -8.51 2.36 -7.76
CA ILE A 12 -8.70 2.86 -6.40
C ILE A 12 -7.84 4.11 -6.14
N GLY A 13 -6.66 4.21 -6.75
CA GLY A 13 -5.77 5.36 -6.59
C GLY A 13 -6.33 6.67 -7.15
N GLU A 14 -7.28 6.60 -8.08
CA GLU A 14 -7.93 7.78 -8.67
C GLU A 14 -8.91 8.46 -7.71
N LEU A 15 -9.29 7.77 -6.62
CA LEU A 15 -10.25 8.27 -5.63
C LEU A 15 -9.60 9.25 -4.63
N THR A 16 -8.91 10.25 -5.15
CA THR A 16 -8.08 11.22 -4.40
C THR A 16 -8.80 11.99 -3.29
N SER A 17 -10.14 11.99 -3.28
CA SER A 17 -10.97 12.65 -2.26
C SER A 17 -11.36 11.74 -1.08
N ILE A 18 -11.02 10.44 -1.12
CA ILE A 18 -11.32 9.52 0.00
C ILE A 18 -10.48 9.91 1.22
N GLN A 19 -11.15 10.03 2.37
CA GLN A 19 -10.53 10.32 3.67
C GLN A 19 -10.41 9.08 4.56
N GLU A 20 -11.35 8.14 4.44
CA GLU A 20 -11.40 6.93 5.25
C GLU A 20 -11.67 5.73 4.35
N LEU A 21 -10.84 4.70 4.45
CA LEU A 21 -10.95 3.47 3.68
C LEU A 21 -10.90 2.27 4.62
N HIS A 22 -12.02 1.55 4.71
CA HIS A 22 -12.17 0.36 5.54
C HIS A 22 -12.19 -0.89 4.66
N LEU A 23 -11.12 -1.67 4.74
CA LEU A 23 -10.89 -2.92 4.02
C LEU A 23 -11.02 -4.15 4.91
N VAL A 24 -11.42 -3.97 6.17
CA VAL A 24 -11.69 -5.05 7.13
C VAL A 24 -12.70 -6.06 6.58
N ALA A 25 -12.59 -7.31 7.02
CA ALA A 25 -13.42 -8.42 6.55
C ALA A 25 -13.34 -8.69 5.03
N ASN A 26 -12.16 -8.43 4.44
CA ASN A 26 -11.78 -8.88 3.10
C ASN A 26 -10.60 -9.86 3.16
N PRO A 27 -10.54 -10.89 2.31
CA PRO A 27 -9.39 -11.79 2.19
C PRO A 27 -8.22 -11.15 1.42
N LEU A 28 -7.95 -9.86 1.67
CA LEU A 28 -6.84 -9.14 1.07
C LEU A 28 -5.54 -9.63 1.70
N ARG A 29 -4.59 -10.03 0.87
CA ARG A 29 -3.22 -10.36 1.32
C ARG A 29 -2.23 -9.23 1.06
N MET A 30 -2.55 -8.32 0.15
CA MET A 30 -1.67 -7.24 -0.25
C MET A 30 -2.44 -5.94 -0.46
N LEU A 31 -1.82 -4.83 -0.09
CA LEU A 31 -2.26 -3.49 -0.42
C LEU A 31 -1.52 -3.01 -1.67
N PRO A 32 -2.24 -2.60 -2.73
CA PRO A 32 -1.60 -2.14 -3.95
C PRO A 32 -0.92 -0.78 -3.73
N PRO A 33 0.24 -0.53 -4.38
CA PRO A 33 0.93 0.76 -4.29
C PRO A 33 0.08 1.93 -4.82
N GLU A 34 -0.91 1.66 -5.67
CA GLU A 34 -1.87 2.64 -6.17
C GLU A 34 -2.67 3.33 -5.04
N LEU A 35 -2.83 2.69 -3.86
CA LEU A 35 -3.39 3.38 -2.69
C LEU A 35 -2.57 4.60 -2.27
N GLY A 36 -1.26 4.62 -2.55
CA GLY A 36 -0.40 5.78 -2.31
C GLY A 36 -0.80 7.04 -3.09
N GLN A 37 -1.68 6.92 -4.11
CA GLN A 37 -2.26 8.07 -4.81
C GLN A 37 -3.40 8.76 -4.03
N LEU A 38 -3.96 8.12 -3.01
CA LEU A 38 -5.04 8.66 -2.19
C LEU A 38 -4.52 9.74 -1.23
N ARG A 39 -4.28 10.94 -1.75
CA ARG A 39 -3.66 12.06 -1.00
C ARG A 39 -4.49 12.57 0.17
N SER A 40 -5.80 12.37 0.16
CA SER A 40 -6.70 12.81 1.25
C SER A 40 -6.92 11.74 2.31
N LEU A 41 -6.37 10.52 2.12
CA LEU A 41 -6.65 9.40 3.01
C LEU A 41 -5.96 9.60 4.35
N SER A 42 -6.76 9.68 5.41
CA SER A 42 -6.33 9.86 6.79
C SER A 42 -6.47 8.57 7.60
N VAL A 43 -7.46 7.73 7.27
CA VAL A 43 -7.72 6.47 7.95
C VAL A 43 -7.74 5.33 6.95
N LEU A 44 -6.93 4.30 7.23
CA LEU A 44 -6.87 3.07 6.46
C LEU A 44 -6.93 1.91 7.45
N GLU A 45 -8.03 1.17 7.40
CA GLU A 45 -8.20 -0.04 8.21
C GLU A 45 -8.18 -1.25 7.30
N PHE A 46 -7.42 -2.26 7.66
CA PHE A 46 -7.35 -3.55 6.98
C PHE A 46 -7.19 -4.65 8.02
N ASP A 47 -7.38 -5.88 7.56
CA ASP A 47 -7.31 -7.05 8.41
C ASP A 47 -5.85 -7.47 8.66
N ALA A 48 -5.59 -8.14 9.79
CA ALA A 48 -4.25 -8.64 10.15
C ALA A 48 -3.73 -9.72 9.17
N SER A 49 -4.59 -10.19 8.26
CA SER A 49 -4.23 -11.08 7.16
C SER A 49 -3.44 -10.42 6.02
N ILE A 50 -3.24 -9.09 6.04
CA ILE A 50 -2.32 -8.41 5.13
C ILE A 50 -0.89 -8.90 5.37
N GLN A 51 -0.28 -9.43 4.31
CA GLN A 51 1.11 -9.88 4.29
C GLN A 51 2.01 -8.77 3.74
N SER A 52 1.50 -7.99 2.78
CA SER A 52 2.21 -6.89 2.11
C SER A 52 1.41 -5.58 2.20
N PRO A 53 1.92 -4.49 2.80
CA PRO A 53 3.26 -4.30 3.36
C PRO A 53 3.51 -5.15 4.61
N LYS A 54 4.78 -5.40 4.94
CA LYS A 54 5.19 -6.11 6.16
C LYS A 54 4.58 -5.47 7.40
N GLN A 55 4.44 -6.28 8.45
CA GLN A 55 3.96 -5.82 9.75
C GLN A 55 4.74 -4.63 10.32
N GLU A 56 6.03 -4.50 10.01
CA GLU A 56 6.83 -3.34 10.43
C GLU A 56 6.30 -2.02 9.87
N VAL A 57 5.81 -2.02 8.63
CA VAL A 57 5.21 -0.85 7.99
C VAL A 57 3.79 -0.64 8.50
N THR A 58 2.99 -1.71 8.58
CA THR A 58 1.58 -1.61 9.00
C THR A 58 1.40 -1.24 10.48
N SER A 59 2.35 -1.62 11.33
CA SER A 59 2.33 -1.28 12.77
C SER A 59 2.72 0.16 13.06
N ARG A 60 3.32 0.88 12.10
CA ARG A 60 3.69 2.31 12.25
C ARG A 60 2.50 3.26 12.08
N GLY A 61 1.34 2.74 11.67
CA GLY A 61 0.09 3.49 11.49
C GLY A 61 -0.18 3.90 10.03
N THR A 62 -1.40 4.40 9.78
CA THR A 62 -1.90 4.70 8.43
C THR A 62 -0.99 5.64 7.64
N ALA A 63 -0.54 6.75 8.24
CA ALA A 63 0.28 7.73 7.54
C ALA A 63 1.59 7.12 6.99
N TYR A 64 2.22 6.24 7.77
CA TYR A 64 3.45 5.56 7.38
C TYR A 64 3.20 4.54 6.26
N VAL A 65 2.11 3.77 6.35
CA VAL A 65 1.68 2.83 5.30
C VAL A 65 1.44 3.59 3.99
N MET A 66 0.75 4.71 4.03
CA MET A 66 0.47 5.52 2.86
C MET A 66 1.73 6.10 2.24
N GLU A 67 2.66 6.59 3.07
CA GLU A 67 3.96 7.07 2.60
C GLU A 67 4.79 5.95 1.96
N TYR A 68 4.79 4.76 2.56
CA TYR A 68 5.44 3.58 2.01
C TYR A 68 4.87 3.23 0.64
N LEU A 69 3.54 3.11 0.52
CA LEU A 69 2.87 2.78 -0.74
C LEU A 69 3.12 3.84 -1.81
N ARG A 70 3.14 5.12 -1.43
CA ARG A 70 3.49 6.24 -2.32
C ARG A 70 4.92 6.11 -2.85
N LYS A 71 5.90 5.87 -1.99
CA LYS A 71 7.31 5.71 -2.40
C LYS A 71 7.50 4.47 -3.29
N VAL A 72 6.83 3.36 -2.98
CA VAL A 72 6.82 2.16 -3.84
C VAL A 72 6.22 2.47 -5.22
N LEU A 73 5.12 3.24 -5.27
CA LEU A 73 4.49 3.64 -6.51
C LEU A 73 5.37 4.58 -7.34
N GLU A 74 5.91 5.64 -6.75
CA GLU A 74 6.83 6.58 -7.40
C GLU A 74 8.01 5.83 -8.03
N GLY A 75 8.45 4.79 -7.33
CA GLY A 75 9.51 3.94 -7.79
C GLY A 75 9.25 3.01 -8.95
N LYS A 76 8.01 2.53 -9.03
CA LYS A 76 7.52 1.81 -10.20
C LYS A 76 7.57 2.67 -11.46
N PHE A 77 7.42 3.99 -11.33
CA PHE A 77 7.43 4.93 -12.46
C PHE A 77 8.82 5.50 -12.77
N SER A 78 9.69 5.70 -11.78
CA SER A 78 10.99 6.34 -11.98
C SER A 78 12.11 5.38 -12.39
N GLY A 79 11.94 4.07 -12.22
CA GLY A 79 13.00 3.06 -12.44
C GLY A 79 14.16 3.11 -11.42
N ASN A 80 14.16 4.12 -10.54
CA ASN A 80 15.16 4.34 -9.50
C ASN A 80 14.47 4.84 -8.23
N VAL A 81 14.57 4.09 -7.13
CA VAL A 81 13.98 4.49 -5.84
C VAL A 81 15.06 4.63 -4.80
N PHE A 82 15.17 5.83 -4.28
CA PHE A 82 15.89 6.08 -3.05
C PHE A 82 14.96 5.74 -1.87
N LEU A 83 14.94 4.46 -1.46
CA LEU A 83 14.19 3.98 -0.29
C LEU A 83 14.84 4.39 1.06
N ASN A 84 16.01 5.00 1.00
CA ASN A 84 16.83 5.36 2.17
C ASN A 84 16.10 6.30 3.15
N GLU A 85 15.12 7.07 2.70
CA GLU A 85 14.45 8.10 3.51
C GLU A 85 13.28 7.55 4.36
N ILE A 86 12.92 6.27 4.22
CA ILE A 86 11.93 5.56 5.06
C ILE A 86 12.58 4.44 5.91
N GLY A 87 13.91 4.39 5.99
CA GLY A 87 14.61 3.36 6.77
C GLY A 87 14.47 1.94 6.19
N LEU A 88 14.08 1.82 4.93
CA LEU A 88 14.04 0.56 4.20
C LEU A 88 15.32 0.46 3.36
N GLU A 89 16.30 -0.31 3.83
CA GLU A 89 17.61 -0.48 3.18
C GLU A 89 17.52 -1.17 1.80
N ALA A 90 16.41 -1.82 1.50
CA ALA A 90 16.13 -2.45 0.21
C ALA A 90 14.62 -2.51 -0.05
N PHE A 91 14.23 -2.67 -1.33
CA PHE A 91 12.88 -3.09 -1.66
C PHE A 91 12.58 -4.38 -0.89
N PRO A 92 11.44 -4.51 -0.18
CA PRO A 92 11.04 -5.81 0.31
C PRO A 92 10.83 -6.72 -0.89
N ASP A 93 11.25 -7.98 -0.80
CA ASP A 93 11.12 -9.02 -1.84
C ASP A 93 9.69 -9.17 -2.41
N GLU A 94 8.70 -8.59 -1.72
CA GLU A 94 7.29 -8.50 -2.11
C GLU A 94 7.03 -7.53 -3.28
N VAL A 95 7.93 -6.57 -3.52
CA VAL A 95 7.98 -5.77 -4.76
C VAL A 95 8.76 -6.50 -5.86
N GLY A 96 9.12 -7.77 -5.62
CA GLY A 96 9.90 -8.61 -6.50
C GLY A 96 9.27 -8.75 -7.89
N VAL A 97 10.10 -8.45 -8.90
CA VAL A 97 9.93 -8.83 -10.30
C VAL A 97 8.79 -8.10 -11.00
N LEU A 98 8.98 -6.81 -11.27
CA LEU A 98 8.51 -6.24 -12.55
C LEU A 98 9.56 -6.56 -13.63
N GLU A 99 9.89 -7.84 -13.82
CA GLU A 99 10.64 -8.25 -15.01
C GLU A 99 9.63 -8.62 -16.10
N GLY A 100 9.75 -7.93 -17.24
CA GLY A 100 9.22 -8.37 -18.54
C GLY A 100 7.90 -7.78 -18.97
#